data_AF-R5A690-F1
#
_entry.id   AF-R5A690-F1
#
_cell.length_a   1.000
_cell.length_b   1.000
_cell.length_c   1.000
_cell.angle_alpha   90.00
_cell.angle_beta   90.00
_cell.angle_gamma   90.00
#
_symmetry.space_group_name_H-M   'P 1'
#
loop_
_entity.id
_entity.type
_entity.pdbx_description
1 polymer ?
#
loop_
_entity_poly.entity_id
_entity_poly.type
_entity_poly.pdbx_seq_one_letter_code
_entity_poly.pdbx_strand_id
1 'polypeptide(L)'
;MRELKMDKYKGSFLLKFAVLCFAVFILVSLIGQQLQISQKREELQALQEQLETQNVRNEEIQNSLDNSGDLAEYAERRARSDLDYAKPGERVFVDVGGGS
;
A
#
# COMPACT_ATOMS: atom_id res chain seq x y z
N MET A 1 73.57 -27.04 33.67
CA MET A 1 72.12 -26.79 33.50
C MET A 1 71.96 -25.80 32.35
N ARG A 2 71.11 -26.07 31.36
CA ARG A 2 70.81 -25.11 30.28
C ARG A 2 69.47 -24.47 30.58
N GLU A 3 69.50 -23.17 30.85
CA GLU A 3 68.28 -22.39 31.07
C GLU A 3 67.68 -22.02 29.72
N LEU A 4 66.48 -22.52 29.45
CA LEU A 4 65.68 -22.10 28.30
C LEU A 4 65.00 -20.79 28.68
N LYS A 5 65.58 -19.65 28.24
CA LYS A 5 64.93 -18.35 28.32
C LYS A 5 63.72 -18.36 27.38
N MET A 6 62.53 -18.42 27.94
CA MET A 6 61.29 -18.20 27.19
C MET A 6 61.13 -16.70 26.96
N ASP A 7 61.33 -16.27 25.71
CA ASP A 7 61.06 -14.91 25.28
C ASP A 7 59.57 -14.58 25.48
N LYS A 8 59.31 -13.42 26.11
CA LYS A 8 57.94 -13.02 26.49
C LYS A 8 57.08 -12.84 25.23
N TYR A 9 56.00 -13.60 25.19
CA TYR A 9 55.08 -13.74 24.06
C TYR A 9 54.55 -12.39 23.52
N LYS A 10 54.70 -12.15 22.20
CA LYS A 10 54.08 -11.07 21.40
C LYS A 10 52.55 -11.19 21.27
N GLY A 11 51.87 -11.92 22.17
CA GLY A 11 50.43 -12.17 22.10
C GLY A 11 49.56 -10.91 22.23
N SER A 12 50.04 -9.88 22.94
CA SER A 12 49.29 -8.63 23.13
C SER A 12 49.14 -7.81 21.83
N PHE A 13 50.10 -7.87 20.92
CA PHE A 13 50.02 -7.11 19.67
C PHE A 13 49.04 -7.74 18.68
N LEU A 14 49.06 -9.08 18.57
CA LEU A 14 48.09 -9.82 17.76
C LEU A 14 46.67 -9.70 18.31
N LEU A 15 46.50 -9.73 19.64
CA LEU A 15 45.19 -9.54 20.28
C LEU A 15 44.64 -8.13 20.02
N LYS A 16 45.46 -7.08 20.17
CA LYS A 16 45.07 -5.70 19.86
C LYS A 16 44.69 -5.52 18.39
N PHE A 17 45.45 -6.14 17.50
CA PHE A 17 45.15 -6.14 16.07
C PHE A 17 43.83 -6.86 15.75
N ALA A 18 43.59 -8.03 16.34
CA ALA A 18 42.34 -8.77 16.17
C ALA A 18 41.12 -7.97 16.66
N VAL A 19 41.24 -7.30 17.81
CA VAL A 19 40.17 -6.43 18.35
C VAL A 19 39.92 -5.23 17.43
N LEU A 20 40.97 -4.63 16.87
CA LEU A 20 40.84 -3.53 15.91
C LEU A 20 40.13 -3.98 14.63
N CYS A 21 40.51 -5.11 14.05
CA CYS A 21 39.85 -5.67 12.88
C CYS A 21 38.38 -5.99 13.15
N PHE A 22 38.07 -6.54 14.33
CA PHE A 22 36.70 -6.83 14.74
C PHE A 22 35.86 -5.56 14.89
N ALA A 23 36.43 -4.50 15.48
CA ALA A 23 35.76 -3.20 15.59
C ALA A 23 35.45 -2.59 14.21
N VAL A 24 36.41 -2.66 13.27
CA VAL A 24 36.19 -2.18 11.89
C VAL A 24 35.12 -3.02 11.18
N PHE A 25 35.11 -4.35 11.37
CA PHE A 25 34.09 -5.23 10.80
C PHE A 25 32.68 -4.86 11.28
N ILE A 26 32.52 -4.59 12.58
CA ILE A 26 31.22 -4.15 13.14
C ILE A 26 30.79 -2.83 12.51
N LEU A 27 31.69 -1.85 12.37
CA LEU A 27 31.37 -0.56 11.76
C LEU A 27 30.90 -0.71 10.31
N VAL A 28 31.60 -1.53 9.50
CA VAL A 28 31.20 -1.79 8.12
C VAL A 28 29.86 -2.54 8.05
N SER A 29 29.64 -3.51 8.94
CA SER A 29 28.40 -4.28 9.01
C SER A 29 27.20 -3.40 9.37
N LEU A 30 27.36 -2.47 10.32
CA LEU A 30 26.33 -1.50 10.72
C LEU A 30 25.93 -0.59 9.55
N ILE A 31 26.89 -0.12 8.75
CA ILE A 31 26.61 0.68 7.55
C ILE A 31 25.82 -0.13 6.52
N GLY A 32 26.20 -1.39 6.31
CA GLY A 32 25.47 -2.31 5.42
C GLY A 32 24.03 -2.57 5.87
N GLN A 33 23.82 -2.71 7.18
CA GLN A 33 22.48 -2.87 7.76
C GLN A 33 21.61 -1.62 7.58
N GLN A 34 22.18 -0.42 7.72
CA GLN A 34 21.45 0.83 7.49
C GLN A 34 20.96 0.97 6.04
N LEU A 35 21.75 0.51 5.06
CA LEU A 35 21.33 0.49 3.65
C LEU A 35 20.20 -0.51 3.41
N GLN A 36 20.27 -1.70 4.00
CA GLN A 36 19.20 -2.69 3.89
C GLN A 36 17.89 -2.21 4.55
N ILE A 37 17.98 -1.53 5.69
CA ILE A 37 16.82 -0.94 6.37
C ILE A 37 16.18 0.15 5.48
N SER A 38 16.99 0.99 4.83
CA SER A 38 16.48 2.01 3.91
C SER A 38 15.78 1.39 2.71
N GLN A 39 16.39 0.39 2.07
CA GLN A 39 15.80 -0.31 0.93
C GLN A 39 14.49 -1.01 1.30
N LYS A 40 14.43 -1.66 2.47
CA LYS A 40 13.21 -2.31 2.95
C LYS A 40 12.10 -1.32 3.29
N ARG A 41 12.43 -0.13 3.80
CA ARG A 41 11.46 0.95 4.03
C ARG A 41 10.91 1.50 2.72
N GLU A 42 11.75 1.69 1.71
CA GLU A 42 11.36 2.16 0.39
C GLU A 42 10.45 1.13 -0.32
N GLU A 43 10.82 -0.15 -0.25
CA GLU A 43 10.01 -1.26 -0.79
C GLU A 43 8.63 -1.33 -0.11
N LEU A 44 8.58 -1.18 1.22
CA LEU A 44 7.32 -1.13 1.96
C LEU A 44 6.46 0.08 1.58
N GLN A 45 7.07 1.25 1.44
CA GLN A 45 6.35 2.47 1.04
C GLN A 45 5.77 2.32 -0.37
N ALA A 46 6.54 1.80 -1.32
CA ALA A 46 6.08 1.54 -2.68
C ALA A 46 4.96 0.50 -2.74
N LEU A 47 5.01 -0.56 -1.90
CA LEU A 47 3.93 -1.53 -1.80
C LEU A 47 2.66 -0.94 -1.18
N GLN A 48 2.82 -0.08 -0.19
CA GLN A 48 1.72 0.57 0.50
C GLN A 48 0.99 1.57 -0.41
N GLU A 49 1.73 2.33 -1.21
CA GLU A 49 1.18 3.23 -2.22
C GLU A 49 0.42 2.49 -3.33
N GLN A 50 0.94 1.32 -3.75
CA GLN A 50 0.23 0.44 -4.69
C GLN A 50 -1.08 -0.11 -4.09
N LEU A 51 -1.07 -0.50 -2.82
CA LEU A 51 -2.28 -0.96 -2.12
C LEU A 51 -3.30 0.15 -1.98
N GLU A 52 -2.88 1.35 -1.60
CA GLU A 52 -3.76 2.51 -1.50
C GLU A 52 -4.39 2.84 -2.85
N THR A 53 -3.60 2.85 -3.93
CA THR A 53 -4.09 3.05 -5.29
C THR A 53 -5.12 1.99 -5.70
N GLN A 54 -4.87 0.72 -5.36
CA GLN A 54 -5.81 -0.35 -5.67
C GLN A 54 -7.09 -0.26 -4.83
N ASN A 55 -6.99 0.13 -3.56
CA ASN A 55 -8.16 0.32 -2.70
C ASN A 55 -9.03 1.47 -3.22
N VAL A 56 -8.43 2.60 -3.59
CA VAL A 56 -9.16 3.72 -4.20
C VAL A 56 -9.86 3.28 -5.48
N ARG A 57 -9.18 2.54 -6.37
CA ARG A 57 -9.82 2.03 -7.59
C ARG A 57 -10.96 1.04 -7.30
N ASN A 58 -10.79 0.17 -6.31
CA ASN A 58 -11.84 -0.77 -5.93
C ASN A 58 -13.05 -0.04 -5.33
N GLU A 59 -12.81 0.96 -4.50
CA GLU A 59 -13.85 1.82 -3.92
C GLU A 59 -14.59 2.60 -5.01
N GLU A 60 -13.86 3.18 -5.97
CA GLU A 60 -14.47 3.83 -7.14
C GLU A 60 -15.35 2.88 -7.96
N ILE A 61 -14.88 1.66 -8.23
CA ILE A 61 -15.66 0.64 -8.95
C ILE A 61 -16.91 0.27 -8.15
N GLN A 62 -16.78 -0.03 -6.86
CA GLN A 62 -17.94 -0.34 -6.00
C GLN A 62 -18.94 0.81 -5.96
N ASN A 63 -18.46 2.03 -5.75
CA ASN A 63 -19.29 3.22 -5.76
C ASN A 63 -19.98 3.41 -7.12
N SER A 64 -19.29 3.16 -8.23
CA SER A 64 -19.89 3.24 -9.57
C SER A 64 -20.97 2.18 -9.80
N LEU A 65 -20.78 0.97 -9.25
CA LEU A 65 -21.74 -0.12 -9.33
C LEU A 65 -22.97 0.19 -8.48
N ASP A 66 -22.79 0.65 -7.24
CA ASP A 66 -23.88 0.99 -6.33
C ASP A 66 -24.69 2.19 -6.86
N ASN A 67 -24.01 3.24 -7.33
CA ASN A 67 -24.69 4.41 -7.90
C ASN A 67 -25.27 4.17 -9.30
N SER A 68 -24.91 3.08 -10.00
CA SER A 68 -25.52 2.78 -11.30
C SER A 68 -27.01 2.43 -11.18
N GLY A 69 -27.40 1.81 -10.07
CA GLY A 69 -28.81 1.57 -9.72
C GLY A 69 -29.55 2.89 -9.45
N ASP A 70 -28.94 3.77 -8.66
CA ASP A 70 -29.49 5.10 -8.35
C ASP A 70 -29.61 5.99 -9.59
N LEU A 71 -28.63 5.96 -10.50
CA LEU A 71 -28.69 6.71 -11.76
C LEU A 71 -29.82 6.22 -12.66
N ALA A 72 -30.02 4.90 -12.76
CA ALA A 72 -31.10 4.31 -13.55
C ALA A 72 -32.48 4.68 -12.96
N GLU A 73 -32.63 4.65 -11.64
CA GLU A 73 -33.86 5.05 -10.95
C GLU A 73 -34.14 6.55 -11.09
N TYR A 74 -33.10 7.39 -11.00
CA TYR A 74 -33.20 8.82 -11.25
C TYR A 74 -33.60 9.13 -12.69
N ALA A 75 -32.97 8.48 -13.66
CA ALA A 75 -33.28 8.61 -15.07
C ALA A 75 -34.71 8.15 -15.39
N GLU A 76 -35.17 7.04 -14.81
CA GLU A 76 -36.54 6.54 -14.95
C GLU A 76 -37.56 7.54 -14.38
N ARG A 77 -37.29 8.12 -13.21
CA ARG A 77 -38.15 9.17 -12.63
C ARG A 77 -38.27 10.40 -13.52
N ARG A 78 -37.15 10.91 -14.05
CA ARG A 78 -37.15 12.08 -14.95
C ARG A 78 -37.86 11.78 -16.28
N ALA A 79 -37.63 10.60 -16.85
CA ALA A 79 -38.31 10.18 -18.08
C ALA A 79 -39.84 10.09 -17.88
N ARG A 80 -40.31 9.55 -16.75
CA ARG A 80 -41.74 9.49 -16.43
C ARG A 80 -42.36 10.86 -16.15
N SER A 81 -41.65 11.74 -15.41
CA SER A 81 -42.22 13.02 -14.96
C SER A 81 -42.18 14.13 -16.01
N ASP A 82 -41.14 14.22 -16.83
CA ASP A 82 -40.99 15.35 -17.77
C ASP A 82 -41.22 15.01 -19.23
N LEU A 83 -40.99 13.75 -19.58
CA LEU A 83 -41.09 13.28 -20.95
C LEU A 83 -42.31 12.35 -21.15
N ASP A 84 -43.09 12.12 -20.09
CA ASP A 84 -44.26 11.24 -20.07
C ASP A 84 -43.95 9.84 -20.65
N TYR A 85 -42.70 9.38 -20.49
CA TYR A 85 -42.26 8.09 -20.99
C TYR A 85 -42.80 6.96 -20.11
N ALA A 86 -43.36 5.94 -20.76
CA ALA A 86 -43.78 4.69 -20.14
C ALA A 86 -42.99 3.51 -20.73
N LYS A 87 -42.83 2.42 -19.95
CA LYS A 87 -42.18 1.20 -20.44
C LYS A 87 -43.06 0.53 -21.50
N PRO A 88 -42.47 -0.18 -22.48
CA PRO A 88 -43.25 -0.90 -23.48
C PRO A 88 -44.25 -1.88 -22.84
N GLY A 89 -45.55 -1.72 -23.15
CA GLY A 89 -46.63 -2.54 -22.59
C GLY A 89 -47.21 -2.05 -21.26
N GLU A 90 -46.69 -0.97 -20.68
CA GLU A 90 -47.23 -0.32 -19.50
C GLU A 90 -48.52 0.45 -19.84
N ARG A 91 -49.57 0.32 -19.01
CA ARG A 91 -50.82 1.07 -19.16
C ARG A 91 -50.84 2.20 -18.14
N VAL A 92 -50.70 3.44 -18.62
CA VAL A 92 -50.78 4.65 -17.80
C VAL A 92 -52.20 5.19 -17.86
N PHE A 93 -52.83 5.37 -16.70
CA PHE A 93 -54.15 5.98 -16.60
C PHE A 93 -53.98 7.40 -16.11
N VAL A 94 -54.25 8.37 -16.98
CA VAL A 94 -54.22 9.79 -16.63
C VAL A 94 -55.64 10.18 -16.24
N ASP A 95 -55.83 10.60 -15.00
CA ASP A 95 -57.10 11.13 -14.54
C ASP A 95 -57.30 12.52 -15.14
N VAL A 96 -57.91 12.57 -16.32
CA VAL A 96 -58.49 13.79 -16.88
C VAL A 96 -59.78 14.07 -16.14
N GLY A 97 -59.65 14.49 -14.88
CA GLY A 97 -60.78 14.90 -14.06
C GLY A 97 -61.64 15.88 -14.84
N GLY A 98 -62.78 15.41 -15.33
CA GLY A 98 -63.83 16.21 -15.94
C GLY A 98 -64.53 17.03 -14.86
N GLY A 99 -63.82 17.99 -14.30
CA GLY A 99 -64.35 19.03 -13.43
C GLY A 99 -64.84 20.19 -14.28
N SER A 100 -66.14 20.46 -14.14
CA SER A 100 -66.88 21.60 -14.69
C SER A 100 -66.31 22.95 -14.24
#